data_AF-A0A521FHC4-F1
#
_entry.id   AF-A0A521FHC4-F1
#
_cell.length_a   1.000
_cell.length_b   1.000
_cell.length_c   1.000
_cell.angle_alpha   90.00
_cell.angle_beta   90.00
_cell.angle_gamma   90.00
#
_symmetry.space_group_name_H-M   'P 1'
#
loop_
_entity.id
_entity.type
_entity.pdbx_description
1 polymer ?
#
loop_
_entity_poly.entity_id
_entity_poly.type
_entity_poly.pdbx_seq_one_letter_code
_entity_poly.pdbx_strand_id
1 'polypeptide(L)' 'MPSYRLTTGDGAVLQEWDAADATAAESEAVDVVSRHRADDPPGAAEYVLLDEAGGDVARWGPVAP' A
#
# COMPACT_ATOMS: atom_id res chain seq x y z
N MET A 1 -18.64 1.08 2.03
CA MET A 1 -17.50 0.58 1.25
C MET A 1 -16.45 0.18 2.27
N PRO A 2 -15.82 -1.00 2.16
CA PRO A 2 -14.74 -1.38 3.07
C PRO A 2 -13.60 -0.38 3.03
N SER A 3 -13.02 -0.11 4.19
CA SER A 3 -11.83 0.74 4.33
C SER A 3 -10.56 -0.07 4.11
N TYR A 4 -9.57 0.55 3.47
CA TYR A 4 -8.26 0.00 3.21
C TYR A 4 -7.17 0.99 3.61
N ARG A 5 -6.05 0.45 4.06
CA ARG A 5 -4.90 1.25 4.50
C ARG A 5 -3.63 0.73 3.85
N LEU A 6 -2.88 1.62 3.20
CA LEU A 6 -1.54 1.35 2.68
C LEU A 6 -0.50 1.86 3.66
N THR A 7 0.42 1.00 4.08
CA THR A 7 1.54 1.33 4.95
C THR A 7 2.88 0.99 4.32
N THR A 8 3.95 1.66 4.74
CA THR A 8 5.32 1.20 4.51
C THR A 8 5.68 0.08 5.50
N GLY A 9 6.76 -0.66 5.23
CA GLY A 9 7.28 -1.70 6.11
C GLY A 9 7.69 -1.21 7.51
N ASP A 10 8.03 0.08 7.65
CA ASP A 10 8.28 0.74 8.94
C ASP A 10 6.99 1.16 9.67
N GLY A 11 5.81 0.87 9.10
CA GLY A 11 4.51 1.16 9.70
C GLY A 11 3.99 2.58 9.44
N ALA A 12 4.65 3.37 8.58
CA ALA A 12 4.13 4.69 8.21
C ALA A 12 2.94 4.55 7.27
N VAL A 13 1.81 5.21 7.58
CA VAL A 13 0.62 5.20 6.73
C VAL A 13 0.83 6.14 5.56
N LEU A 14 0.74 5.61 4.34
CA LEU A 14 0.84 6.40 3.11
C LEU A 14 -0.52 6.96 2.71
N GLN A 15 -1.54 6.11 2.75
CA GLN A 15 -2.90 6.49 2.38
C GLN A 15 -3.92 5.54 3.03
N GLU A 16 -5.11 6.08 3.31
CA GLU A 16 -6.29 5.34 3.74
C GLU A 16 -7.47 5.79 2.88
N TRP A 17 -8.26 4.84 2.39
CA TRP A 17 -9.40 5.12 1.51
C TRP A 17 -10.44 4.01 1.55
N ASP A 18 -11.64 4.31 1.08
CA ASP A 18 -12.72 3.34 0.92
C ASP A 18 -12.74 2.83 -0.53
N ALA A 19 -12.78 1.51 -0.72
CA ALA A 19 -12.88 0.90 -2.04
C ALA A 19 -14.10 -0.03 -2.13
N ALA A 20 -14.53 -0.36 -3.34
CA ALA A 20 -15.66 -1.28 -3.54
C ALA A 20 -15.30 -2.72 -3.09
N ASP A 21 -14.06 -3.13 -3.36
CA ASP A 21 -13.52 -4.45 -3.06
C ASP A 21 -11.98 -4.41 -3.07
N ALA A 22 -11.35 -5.54 -2.72
CA ALA A 22 -9.90 -5.65 -2.61
C ALA A 22 -9.15 -5.42 -3.93
N THR A 23 -9.77 -5.71 -5.09
CA THR A 23 -9.14 -5.53 -6.41
C THR A 23 -9.08 -4.05 -6.77
N ALA A 24 -10.15 -3.30 -6.45
CA ALA A 24 -10.16 -1.85 -6.61
C ALA A 24 -9.12 -1.19 -5.70
N ALA A 25 -9.06 -1.61 -4.42
CA ALA A 25 -8.04 -1.14 -3.49
C ALA A 25 -6.61 -1.47 -3.98
N GLU A 26 -6.36 -2.69 -4.43
CA GLU A 26 -5.03 -3.07 -4.93
C GLU A 26 -4.61 -2.22 -6.14
N SER A 27 -5.52 -1.97 -7.08
CA SER A 27 -5.22 -1.13 -8.26
C SER A 27 -4.82 0.29 -7.86
N GLU A 28 -5.56 0.92 -6.93
CA GLU A 28 -5.22 2.24 -6.42
C GLU A 28 -3.90 2.23 -5.64
N ALA A 29 -3.67 1.20 -4.84
CA ALA A 29 -2.43 1.03 -4.08
C ALA A 29 -1.20 0.93 -5.00
N VAL A 30 -1.30 0.26 -6.16
CA VAL A 30 -0.21 0.18 -7.14
C VAL A 30 0.21 1.56 -7.65
N ASP A 31 -0.74 2.44 -7.94
CA ASP A 31 -0.46 3.82 -8.36
C ASP A 31 0.25 4.61 -7.25
N VAL A 32 -0.21 4.46 -6.00
CA VAL A 32 0.39 5.13 -4.83
C VAL A 32 1.80 4.63 -4.56
N VAL A 33 2.01 3.31 -4.58
CA VAL A 33 3.34 2.70 -4.42
C VAL A 33 4.27 3.16 -5.54
N SER A 34 3.81 3.16 -6.78
CA SER A 34 4.62 3.58 -7.94
C SER A 34 5.03 5.04 -7.85
N ARG A 35 4.10 5.93 -7.46
CA ARG A 35 4.39 7.35 -7.25
C ARG A 35 5.33 7.57 -6.07
N HIS A 36 5.06 6.93 -4.94
CA HIS A 36 5.89 7.04 -3.75
C HIS A 36 7.32 6.57 -4.01
N ARG A 37 7.51 5.49 -4.76
CA ARG A 37 8.85 5.03 -5.20
C ARG A 37 9.55 6.04 -6.12
N ALA A 38 8.81 6.66 -7.04
CA ALA A 38 9.37 7.63 -7.97
C ALA A 38 9.84 8.93 -7.29
N ASP A 39 9.24 9.29 -6.15
CA ASP A 39 9.70 10.38 -5.27
C ASP A 39 10.96 10.01 -4.43
N ASP A 40 11.53 8.81 -4.64
CA ASP A 40 12.78 8.27 -4.07
C ASP A 40 12.96 8.45 -2.54
N PRO A 41 11.98 8.09 -1.69
CA PRO A 41 12.14 8.12 -0.24
C PRO A 41 13.04 6.95 0.19
N PRO A 42 14.17 7.21 0.88
CA PRO A 42 15.20 6.22 1.21
C PRO A 42 14.82 5.20 2.30
N GLY A 43 13.54 4.85 2.46
CA GLY A 43 13.07 4.07 3.61
C GLY A 43 11.95 3.05 3.37
N ALA A 44 11.29 3.03 2.21
CA ALA A 44 10.21 2.07 2.00
C ALA A 44 10.76 0.73 1.48
N ALA A 45 11.30 -0.08 2.40
CA ALA A 45 11.76 -1.43 2.10
C ALA A 45 10.60 -2.34 1.64
N GLU A 46 9.38 -2.08 2.12
CA GLU A 46 8.17 -2.82 1.81
C GLU A 46 6.96 -1.89 1.84
N TYR A 47 5.89 -2.29 1.15
CA TYR A 47 4.57 -1.67 1.19
C TYR A 47 3.52 -2.75 1.46
N VAL A 48 2.57 -2.48 2.35
CA VAL A 48 1.53 -3.43 2.75
C VAL A 48 0.17 -2.76 2.66
N LEU A 49 -0.74 -3.39 1.92
CA LEU A 49 -2.15 -3.02 1.88
C LEU A 49 -2.91 -3.89 2.90
N LEU A 50 -3.61 -3.23 3.81
CA LEU A 50 -4.41 -3.83 4.85
C LEU A 50 -5.89 -3.55 4.61
N ASP A 51 -6.76 -4.52 4.88
CA ASP A 51 -8.20 -4.29 4.95
C ASP A 51 -8.63 -3.76 6.33
N GLU A 52 -9.90 -3.40 6.47
CA GLU A 52 -10.50 -2.86 7.70
C GLU A 52 -10.29 -3.77 8.94
N ALA A 53 -10.28 -5.10 8.76
CA ALA A 53 -10.01 -6.06 9.82
C ALA A 53 -8.50 -6.20 10.14
N GLY A 54 -7.64 -5.47 9.43
CA GLY A 54 -6.18 -5.55 9.53
C GLY A 54 -5.57 -6.77 8.86
N GLY A 55 -6.30 -7.44 7.96
CA GLY A 55 -5.77 -8.54 7.16
C GLY A 55 -4.88 -8.04 6.03
N ASP A 56 -3.84 -8.80 5.72
CA ASP A 56 -2.96 -8.51 4.59
C ASP A 56 -3.67 -8.79 3.27
N VAL A 57 -3.91 -7.73 2.48
CA VAL A 57 -4.52 -7.84 1.15
C VAL A 57 -3.45 -8.03 0.09
N ALA A 58 -2.44 -7.17 0.08
CA ALA A 58 -1.36 -7.18 -0.90
C ALA A 58 -0.05 -6.65 -0.30
N ARG A 59 1.08 -7.09 -0.87
CA ARG A 59 2.41 -6.65 -0.44
C ARG A 59 3.34 -6.39 -1.63
N TRP A 60 4.11 -5.31 -1.54
CA TRP A 60 5.17 -4.98 -2.51
C TRP A 60 6.50 -4.86 -1.80
N GLY A 61 7.36 -5.88 -1.98
CA GLY A 61 8.72 -5.90 -1.46
C GLY A 61 9.67 -4.98 -2.24
N PRO A 62 10.94 -4.92 -1.83
CA PRO A 62 11.95 -4.12 -2.49
C PRO A 62 12.13 -4.63 -3.93
N VAL A 63 12.24 -3.72 -4.89
CA VAL A 63 12.69 -4.10 -6.24
C VAL A 63 14.15 -4.50 -6.08
N ALA A 64 14.46 -5.79 -6.21
CA ALA A 64 15.83 -6.26 -6.19
C ALA A 64 16.63 -5.55 -7.31
N PRO A 65 17.90 -5.18 -7.07
CA PRO A 65 18.74 -4.46 -8.02
C PRO A 65 19.02 -5.25 -9.30
#